data_AF-A0AAN5LFG3-F1
#
_entry.id   AF-A0AAN5LFG3-F1
#
_cell.length_a   1.000
_cell.length_b   1.000
_cell.length_c   1.000
_cell.angle_alpha   90.00
_cell.angle_beta   90.00
_cell.angle_gamma   90.00
#
_symmetry.space_group_name_H-M   'P 1'
#
loop_
_entity.id
_entity.type
_entity.pdbx_description
1 polymer ?
#
loop_
_entity_poly.entity_id
_entity_poly.type
_entity_poly.pdbx_seq_one_letter_code
_entity_poly.pdbx_strand_id
1 'polypeptide(L)'
;EKALPDGEAFLAWLKSGLRSGQIPVNGLQDKVHIVAGHVFLPVPGIFFEYMKQTGKEVSEREQIQREFEQLNICKRKNNRRYWFAHQLQDEQGENGFKRKKGYLVKGHLLFGQVPQDSPYLSFP
;
A
#
# COMPACT_ATOMS: atom_id res chain seq x y z
N GLU A 1 -13.68 0.21 -26.29
CA GLU A 1 -12.58 -0.12 -25.35
C GLU A 1 -13.17 -0.74 -24.10
N LYS A 2 -12.58 -1.84 -23.58
CA LYS A 2 -13.09 -2.50 -22.38
C LYS A 2 -12.46 -1.82 -21.17
N ALA A 3 -13.27 -1.25 -20.28
CA ALA A 3 -12.77 -0.73 -19.01
C ALA A 3 -12.06 -1.85 -18.24
N LEU A 4 -10.92 -1.52 -17.61
CA LEU A 4 -10.21 -2.46 -16.75
C LEU A 4 -11.14 -2.86 -15.57
N PRO A 5 -11.12 -4.13 -15.13
CA PRO A 5 -11.69 -4.52 -13.85
C PRO A 5 -11.20 -3.59 -12.71
N ASP A 6 -12.03 -3.38 -11.70
CA ASP A 6 -11.77 -2.41 -10.63
C ASP A 6 -10.46 -2.70 -9.87
N GLY A 7 -10.13 -3.98 -9.67
CA GLY A 7 -8.86 -4.39 -9.08
C GLY A 7 -7.64 -4.01 -9.93
N GLU A 8 -7.75 -4.13 -11.26
CA GLU A 8 -6.69 -3.77 -12.21
C GLU A 8 -6.57 -2.26 -12.35
N ALA A 9 -7.69 -1.54 -12.35
CA ALA A 9 -7.73 -0.09 -12.32
C ALA A 9 -7.06 0.48 -11.05
N PHE A 10 -7.36 -0.10 -9.88
CA PHE A 10 -6.68 0.24 -8.63
C PHE A 10 -5.16 0.00 -8.72
N LEU A 11 -4.74 -1.15 -9.28
CA LEU A 11 -3.32 -1.45 -9.46
C LEU A 11 -2.64 -0.46 -10.41
N ALA A 12 -3.30 -0.07 -11.50
CA ALA A 12 -2.79 0.90 -12.45
C ALA A 12 -2.62 2.29 -11.79
N TRP A 13 -3.63 2.74 -11.04
CA TRP A 13 -3.55 3.96 -10.23
C TRP A 13 -2.40 3.90 -9.24
N LEU A 14 -2.24 2.79 -8.51
CA LEU A 14 -1.17 2.62 -7.52
C LEU A 14 0.21 2.71 -8.18
N LYS A 15 0.41 2.03 -9.31
CA LYS A 15 1.68 2.11 -10.07
C LYS A 15 1.97 3.53 -10.54
N SER A 16 0.97 4.19 -11.12
CA SER A 16 1.13 5.56 -11.64
C SER A 16 1.42 6.55 -10.51
N GLY A 17 0.66 6.48 -9.42
CA GLY A 17 0.81 7.38 -8.26
C GLY A 17 2.15 7.21 -7.55
N LEU A 18 2.64 5.97 -7.41
CA LEU A 18 3.96 5.72 -6.82
C LEU A 18 5.11 6.19 -7.71
N ARG A 19 5.01 6.00 -9.04
CA ARG A 19 6.07 6.40 -9.98
C ARG A 19 6.14 7.90 -10.24
N SER A 20 4.99 8.57 -10.19
CA SER A 20 4.90 10.03 -10.35
C SER A 20 5.20 10.80 -9.07
N GLY A 21 5.26 10.12 -7.91
CA GLY A 21 5.42 10.76 -6.61
C GLY A 21 4.13 11.34 -6.03
N GLN A 22 2.98 11.18 -6.71
CA GLN A 22 1.66 11.59 -6.20
C GLN A 22 1.25 10.83 -4.93
N ILE A 23 1.66 9.57 -4.82
CA ILE A 23 1.55 8.80 -3.58
C ILE A 23 2.91 8.88 -2.88
N PRO A 24 3.06 9.72 -1.83
CA PRO A 24 4.32 9.86 -1.14
C PRO A 24 4.64 8.58 -0.38
N VAL A 25 5.94 8.28 -0.29
CA VAL A 25 6.46 7.07 0.33
C VAL A 25 7.61 7.40 1.28
N ASN A 26 7.74 6.59 2.32
CA ASN A 26 8.85 6.63 3.29
C ASN A 26 8.98 7.90 4.12
N GLY A 27 8.09 8.88 4.02
CA GLY A 27 7.99 9.96 4.99
C GLY A 27 7.41 9.46 6.31
N LEU A 28 7.74 10.16 7.41
CA LEU A 28 7.23 9.82 8.75
C LEU A 28 5.69 9.74 8.79
N GLN A 29 5.02 10.65 8.09
CA GLN A 29 3.55 10.73 8.00
C GLN A 29 2.96 10.01 6.79
N ASP A 30 3.82 9.42 5.95
CA ASP A 30 3.35 8.73 4.76
C ASP A 30 2.60 7.45 5.13
N LYS A 31 1.72 7.06 4.22
CA LYS A 31 0.92 5.85 4.36
C LYS A 31 1.69 4.65 3.83
N VAL A 32 2.38 4.82 2.71
CA VAL A 32 3.05 3.75 1.98
C VAL A 32 4.53 3.77 2.32
N HIS A 33 5.09 2.59 2.57
CA HIS A 33 6.50 2.45 2.94
C HIS A 33 7.12 1.28 2.19
N ILE A 34 8.41 1.39 1.88
CA ILE A 34 9.21 0.30 1.34
C ILE A 34 9.94 -0.40 2.48
N VAL A 35 10.02 -1.72 2.44
CA VAL A 35 10.66 -2.55 3.46
C VAL A 35 11.12 -3.89 2.87
N ALA A 36 12.40 -4.21 3.00
CA ALA A 36 13.03 -5.41 2.45
C ALA A 36 12.61 -5.67 0.99
N GLY A 37 12.63 -4.63 0.16
CA GLY A 37 12.23 -4.70 -1.26
C GLY A 37 10.74 -4.94 -1.53
N HIS A 38 9.89 -4.80 -0.51
CA HIS A 38 8.43 -4.87 -0.63
C HIS A 38 7.81 -3.50 -0.33
N VAL A 39 6.65 -3.23 -0.92
CA VAL A 39 5.82 -2.07 -0.62
C VAL A 39 4.74 -2.48 0.37
N PHE A 40 4.71 -1.83 1.51
CA PHE A 40 3.66 -1.95 2.51
C PHE A 40 2.50 -1.01 2.17
N LEU A 41 1.32 -1.60 1.93
CA LEU A 41 0.10 -0.89 1.59
C LEU A 41 -0.88 -0.96 2.78
N PRO A 42 -1.07 0.13 3.54
CA PRO A 42 -1.92 0.11 4.72
C PRO A 42 -3.39 0.00 4.34
N VAL A 43 -4.12 -0.89 5.02
CA VAL A 43 -5.56 -1.08 4.84
C VAL A 43 -6.32 -0.62 6.08
N PRO A 44 -7.52 -0.05 5.92
CA PRO A 44 -8.21 0.23 4.64
C PRO A 44 -7.73 1.50 3.92
N GLY A 45 -6.83 2.28 4.53
CA GLY A 45 -6.51 3.65 4.12
C GLY A 45 -6.11 3.85 2.65
N ILE A 46 -5.37 2.91 2.04
CA ILE A 46 -4.97 3.04 0.64
C ILE A 46 -6.15 3.01 -0.34
N PHE A 47 -7.22 2.26 -0.03
CA PHE A 47 -8.41 2.19 -0.88
C PHE A 47 -9.26 3.44 -0.77
N PHE A 48 -9.35 4.04 0.42
CA PHE A 48 -10.02 5.33 0.59
C PHE A 48 -9.30 6.46 -0.14
N GLU A 49 -7.96 6.41 -0.19
CA GLU A 49 -7.18 7.35 -1.00
C GLU A 49 -7.50 7.20 -2.50
N TYR A 50 -7.55 5.97 -3.00
CA TYR A 50 -7.96 5.69 -4.38
C TYR A 50 -9.37 6.22 -4.70
N MET A 51 -10.36 5.94 -3.84
CA MET A 51 -11.73 6.44 -4.01
C MET A 51 -11.79 7.95 -4.06
N LYS A 52 -11.12 8.62 -3.12
CA LYS A 52 -11.07 10.08 -3.06
C LYS A 52 -10.51 10.68 -4.35
N GLN A 53 -9.51 10.05 -4.95
CA GLN A 53 -8.86 10.55 -6.17
C GLN A 53 -9.59 10.18 -7.46
N THR A 54 -10.38 9.11 -7.47
CA THR A 54 -11.09 8.63 -8.67
C THR A 54 -12.58 8.94 -8.68
N GLY A 55 -13.13 9.46 -7.57
CA GLY A 55 -14.55 9.73 -7.42
C GLY A 55 -15.41 8.48 -7.20
N LYS A 56 -14.80 7.32 -6.91
CA LYS A 56 -15.53 6.08 -6.61
C LYS A 56 -16.24 6.14 -5.26
N GLU A 57 -17.37 5.45 -5.15
CA GLU A 57 -18.16 5.39 -3.95
C GLU A 57 -17.51 4.51 -2.88
N VAL A 58 -17.69 4.87 -1.61
CA VAL A 58 -17.17 4.10 -0.46
C VAL A 58 -17.76 2.69 -0.41
N SER A 59 -18.98 2.49 -0.92
CA SER A 59 -19.66 1.20 -1.05
C SER A 59 -18.90 0.23 -1.98
N GLU A 60 -18.18 0.72 -2.98
CA GLU A 60 -17.40 -0.10 -3.93
C GLU A 60 -16.10 -0.66 -3.32
N ARG A 61 -15.70 -0.18 -2.13
CA ARG A 61 -14.43 -0.52 -1.46
C ARG A 61 -14.18 -2.01 -1.32
N GLU A 62 -15.20 -2.75 -0.92
CA GLU A 62 -15.06 -4.19 -0.68
C GLU A 62 -14.82 -4.94 -1.99
N GLN A 63 -15.50 -4.53 -3.06
CA GLN A 63 -15.35 -5.10 -4.39
C GLN A 63 -13.94 -4.83 -4.94
N ILE A 64 -13.51 -3.56 -4.93
CA ILE A 64 -12.17 -3.16 -5.39
C ILE A 64 -11.08 -3.92 -4.63
N GLN A 65 -11.21 -4.01 -3.30
CA GLN A 65 -10.25 -4.75 -2.48
C GLN A 65 -10.23 -6.23 -2.83
N ARG A 66 -11.40 -6.86 -3.02
CA ARG A 66 -11.51 -8.28 -3.38
C ARG A 66 -10.90 -8.56 -4.75
N GLU A 67 -11.20 -7.75 -5.75
CA GLU A 67 -10.64 -7.90 -7.10
C GLU A 67 -9.12 -7.69 -7.09
N PHE A 68 -8.62 -6.68 -6.36
CA PHE A 68 -7.18 -6.47 -6.18
C PHE A 68 -6.50 -7.70 -5.53
N GLU A 69 -7.14 -8.31 -4.53
CA GLU A 69 -6.63 -9.53 -3.89
C GLU A 69 -6.60 -10.74 -4.83
N GLN A 70 -7.51 -10.80 -5.81
CA GLN A 70 -7.56 -11.84 -6.84
C GLN A 70 -6.44 -11.73 -7.87
N LEU A 71 -5.78 -10.57 -7.99
CA LEU A 71 -4.58 -10.41 -8.82
C LEU A 71 -3.38 -11.21 -8.28
N ASN A 72 -3.47 -11.75 -7.05
CA ASN A 72 -2.45 -12.60 -6.43
C ASN A 72 -1.03 -11.99 -6.36
N ILE A 73 -0.91 -10.65 -6.41
CA ILE A 73 0.37 -9.94 -6.28
C ILE A 73 0.79 -9.68 -4.83
N CYS A 74 -0.17 -9.76 -3.89
CA CYS A 74 0.08 -9.57 -2.47
C CYS A 74 0.77 -10.81 -1.88
N LYS A 75 1.83 -10.61 -1.09
CA LYS A 75 2.54 -11.65 -0.37
C LYS A 75 1.59 -12.36 0.60
N ARG A 76 1.48 -13.68 0.46
CA ARG A 76 0.73 -14.56 1.35
C ARG A 76 1.67 -15.52 2.07
N LYS A 77 1.44 -15.77 3.36
CA LYS A 77 2.16 -16.79 4.15
C LYS A 77 1.16 -17.53 5.04
N ASN A 78 1.10 -18.85 4.97
CA ASN A 78 0.17 -19.68 5.76
C ASN A 78 -1.27 -19.16 5.73
N ASN A 79 -1.78 -18.88 4.54
CA ASN A 79 -3.11 -18.30 4.30
C ASN A 79 -3.34 -16.88 4.87
N ARG A 80 -2.32 -16.23 5.45
CA ARG A 80 -2.37 -14.82 5.88
C ARG A 80 -1.96 -13.91 4.74
N ARG A 81 -2.86 -13.00 4.37
CA ARG A 81 -2.66 -11.94 3.35
C ARG A 81 -2.28 -10.58 3.95
N TYR A 82 -2.57 -10.38 5.23
CA TYR A 82 -2.27 -9.15 5.94
C TYR A 82 -1.02 -9.32 6.80
N TRP A 83 -0.26 -8.25 6.86
CA TRP A 83 0.92 -8.10 7.70
C TRP A 83 0.71 -6.94 8.66
N PHE A 84 1.34 -7.03 9.83
CA PHE A 84 1.34 -5.96 10.81
C PHE A 84 2.73 -5.34 10.84
N ALA A 85 2.77 -4.02 10.78
CA ALA A 85 3.99 -3.23 10.84
C ALA A 85 3.88 -2.22 11.99
N HIS A 86 5.02 -1.79 12.51
CA HIS A 86 5.14 -0.72 13.48
C HIS A 86 5.71 0.50 12.77
N GLN A 87 4.96 1.60 12.80
CA GLN A 87 5.41 2.87 12.25
C GLN A 87 5.77 3.82 13.38
N LEU A 88 6.94 4.45 13.31
CA LEU A 88 7.34 5.49 14.26
C LEU A 88 6.37 6.67 14.21
N GLN A 89 6.07 7.25 15.36
CA GLN A 89 5.18 8.42 15.45
C GLN A 89 5.94 9.75 15.35
N ASP A 90 7.23 9.73 15.67
CA ASP A 90 8.17 10.85 15.56
C ASP A 90 9.55 10.32 15.15
N GLU A 91 10.43 11.23 14.74
CA GLU A 91 11.77 10.88 14.25
C GLU A 91 12.70 10.38 15.36
N GLN A 92 12.42 10.73 16.62
CA GLN A 92 13.22 10.38 17.79
C GLN A 92 12.79 9.03 18.39
N GLY A 93 11.61 8.52 18.00
CA GLY A 93 11.01 7.29 18.53
C GLY A 93 10.43 7.45 19.94
N GLU A 94 10.32 8.67 20.47
CA GLU A 94 9.93 8.93 21.86
C GLU A 94 8.45 8.67 22.12
N ASN A 95 7.59 8.92 21.12
CA ASN A 95 6.17 8.64 21.18
C ASN A 95 5.84 7.19 20.78
N GLY A 96 6.85 6.34 20.64
CA GLY A 96 6.71 4.92 20.32
C GLY A 96 6.20 4.67 18.90
N PHE A 97 5.49 3.56 18.72
CA PHE A 97 5.05 3.08 17.41
C PHE A 97 3.54 2.89 17.30
N LYS A 98 3.01 3.20 16.12
CA LYS A 98 1.65 2.87 15.73
C LYS A 98 1.63 1.57 14.94
N ARG A 99 0.89 0.59 15.43
CA ARG A 99 0.68 -0.67 14.70
C ARG A 99 -0.26 -0.46 13.52
N LYS A 100 0.21 -0.74 12.30
CA LYS A 100 -0.57 -0.69 11.05
C LYS A 100 -0.77 -2.09 10.48
N LYS A 101 -1.92 -2.32 9.87
CA LYS A 101 -2.24 -3.54 9.12
C LYS A 101 -2.21 -3.22 7.62
N GLY A 102 -1.61 -4.09 6.81
CA GLY A 102 -1.47 -3.84 5.38
C GLY A 102 -1.12 -5.06 4.56
N TYR A 103 -1.05 -4.88 3.24
CA TYR A 103 -0.47 -5.85 2.32
C TYR A 103 1.02 -5.60 2.14
N LEU A 104 1.74 -6.65 1.72
CA LEU A 104 3.08 -6.52 1.17
C LEU A 104 3.02 -6.89 -0.31
N VAL A 105 3.52 -6.02 -1.19
CA VAL A 105 3.63 -6.28 -2.63
C VAL A 105 5.10 -6.17 -3.02
N LYS A 106 5.61 -7.01 -3.92
CA LYS A 106 7.01 -6.90 -4.35
C LYS A 106 7.26 -5.54 -5.02
N GLY A 107 8.32 -4.84 -4.61
CA GLY A 107 8.62 -3.47 -5.06
C GLY A 107 8.71 -3.34 -6.57
N HIS A 108 9.39 -4.26 -7.24
CA HIS A 108 9.58 -4.25 -8.70
C HIS A 108 8.27 -4.41 -9.51
N LEU A 109 7.18 -4.87 -8.88
CA LEU A 109 5.88 -4.92 -9.55
C LEU A 109 5.24 -3.53 -9.63
N LEU A 110 5.57 -2.65 -8.69
CA LEU A 110 4.97 -1.32 -8.58
C LEU A 110 5.90 -0.24 -9.12
N PHE A 111 7.19 -0.34 -8.85
CA PHE A 111 8.23 0.59 -9.28
C PHE A 111 9.04 0.04 -10.47
N GLY A 112 9.58 0.92 -11.30
CA GLY A 112 10.66 0.56 -12.23
C GLY A 112 11.97 0.34 -11.47
N GLN A 113 12.33 1.31 -10.64
CA GLN A 113 13.44 1.23 -9.68
C GLN A 113 12.88 1.36 -8.26
N VAL A 114 13.08 0.33 -7.43
CA VAL A 114 12.53 0.30 -6.07
C VAL A 114 13.30 1.30 -5.18
N PRO A 115 12.61 2.21 -4.46
CA PRO A 115 13.26 3.08 -3.49
C PRO A 115 13.95 2.31 -2.35
N GLN A 116 14.77 3.01 -1.56
CA GLN A 116 15.35 2.45 -0.35
C GLN A 116 14.27 2.15 0.71
N ASP A 117 14.62 1.30 1.67
CA ASP A 117 13.73 0.95 2.77
C ASP A 117 13.44 2.16 3.67
N SER A 118 12.22 2.20 4.21
CA SER A 118 11.75 3.24 5.11
C SER A 118 12.45 3.14 6.46
N PRO A 119 13.06 4.22 7.00
CA PRO A 119 13.57 4.23 8.37
C PRO A 119 12.44 4.25 9.41
N TYR A 120 11.24 4.67 9.03
CA TYR A 120 10.10 4.83 9.94
C TYR A 120 9.18 3.62 10.05
N LEU A 121 9.45 2.51 9.34
CA LEU A 121 8.59 1.32 9.36
C LEU A 121 9.40 0.06 9.68
N SER A 122 8.98 -0.70 10.68
CA SER A 122 9.57 -1.99 11.05
C SER A 122 8.50 -3.08 11.17
N PHE A 123 8.92 -4.35 11.05
CA PHE A 123 8.06 -5.51 11.31
C PHE A 123 8.56 -6.19 12.59
N PRO A 124 7.65 -6.62 13.48
CA PRO A 124 8.00 -7.42 14.65
C PRO A 124 8.41 -8.86 14.28
#